data_AF-I0H4C7-F1
#
_entry.id   AF-I0H4C7-F1
#
_cell.length_a   1.000
_cell.length_b   1.000
_cell.length_c   1.000
_cell.angle_alpha   90.00
_cell.angle_beta   90.00
_cell.angle_gamma   90.00
#
_symmetry.space_group_name_H-M   'P 1'
#
loop_
_entity.id
_entity.type
_entity.pdbx_description
1 polymer ?
#
loop_
_entity_poly.entity_id
_entity_poly.type
_entity_poly.pdbx_seq_one_letter_code
_entity_poly.pdbx_strand_id
1 'polypeptide(L)' 'MLGLAGVTGYAAWQEWTPVLPLPAAAGGIGSAVAVGVLAGVYPAVRAARMAPVEALSAT' A
#
# COMPACT_ATOMS: atom_id res chain seq x y z
N MET A 1 -4.93 12.02 -16.99
CA MET A 1 -5.69 13.17 -16.44
C MET A 1 -7.20 13.06 -16.66
N LEU A 2 -7.69 12.37 -17.71
CA LEU A 2 -9.12 12.12 -17.94
C LEU A 2 -9.83 11.39 -16.80
N GLY A 3 -9.16 10.44 -16.14
CA GLY A 3 -9.74 9.72 -15.00
C GLY A 3 -10.04 10.62 -13.79
N LEU A 4 -9.21 11.63 -13.54
CA LEU A 4 -9.40 12.55 -12.40
C LEU A 4 -10.65 13.41 -12.60
N ALA A 5 -10.86 13.91 -13.83
CA ALA A 5 -12.01 14.72 -14.21
C ALA A 5 -13.32 13.92 -14.19
N GLY A 6 -13.28 12.64 -14.58
CA GLY A 6 -14.44 11.75 -14.50
C GLY A 6 -14.86 11.48 -13.05
N VAL A 7 -13.90 11.24 -12.16
CA VAL A 7 -14.17 10.98 -10.73
C VAL A 7 -14.71 12.22 -10.03
N THR A 8 -14.16 13.41 -10.30
CA THR A 8 -14.65 14.65 -9.68
C THR A 8 -16.04 15.05 -10.15
N GLY A 9 -16.33 14.88 -11.45
CA GLY A 9 -17.67 15.14 -12.00
C GLY A 9 -18.72 14.19 -11.45
N TYR A 10 -18.40 12.89 -11.35
CA TYR A 10 -19.30 11.87 -10.81
C TYR A 10 -19.53 12.05 -9.30
N ALA A 11 -18.48 12.39 -8.54
CA ALA A 11 -18.59 12.63 -7.09
C ALA A 11 -19.41 13.88 -6.74
N ALA A 12 -19.35 14.93 -7.56
CA ALA A 12 -20.13 16.15 -7.37
C ALA A 12 -21.62 15.96 -7.70
N TRP A 13 -21.94 15.10 -8.66
CA TRP A 13 -23.32 14.88 -9.10
C TRP A 13 -24.15 14.01 -8.15
N GLN A 14 -23.48 13.27 -7.26
CA GLN A 14 -24.10 12.19 -6.51
C GLN A 14 -24.38 12.51 -5.03
N GLU A 15 -24.05 13.73 -4.55
CA GLU A 15 -24.26 14.19 -3.15
C GLU A 15 -23.91 13.11 -2.10
N TRP A 16 -22.90 12.29 -2.40
CA TRP A 16 -22.55 11.14 -1.59
C TRP A 16 -22.01 11.60 -0.25
N THR A 17 -22.84 11.54 0.79
CA THR A 17 -22.39 11.57 2.17
C THR A 17 -21.32 10.48 2.28
N PRO A 18 -20.04 10.83 2.52
CA PRO A 18 -18.98 9.83 2.55
C PRO A 18 -19.11 9.05 3.85
N VAL A 19 -20.03 8.10 3.88
CA VAL A 19 -20.20 7.15 4.97
C VAL A 19 -19.08 6.14 4.80
N LEU A 20 -17.91 6.44 5.38
CA LEU A 20 -16.77 5.52 5.37
C LEU A 20 -17.16 4.25 6.13
N PRO A 21 -17.39 3.11 5.45
CA PRO A 21 -17.76 1.90 6.15
C PRO A 21 -16.54 1.41 6.93
N LEU A 22 -16.69 1.21 8.24
CA LEU A 22 -15.69 0.54 9.09
C LEU A 22 -15.03 -0.70 8.43
N PRO A 23 -15.77 -1.62 7.78
CA PRO A 23 -15.14 -2.77 7.13
C PRO A 23 -14.25 -2.39 5.93
N ALA A 24 -14.59 -1.32 5.18
CA ALA A 24 -13.76 -0.84 4.08
C ALA A 24 -12.48 -0.18 4.60
N ALA A 25 -12.55 0.59 5.69
CA ALA A 25 -11.37 1.16 6.35
C ALA A 25 -10.45 0.06 6.91
N ALA A 26 -11.03 -0.93 7.59
CA ALA A 26 -10.29 -2.08 8.11
C ALA A 26 -9.65 -2.91 6.99
N GLY A 27 -10.36 -3.12 5.87
CA GLY A 27 -9.83 -3.77 4.68
C GLY A 27 -8.67 -2.98 4.05
N GLY A 28 -8.78 -1.65 3.98
CA GLY A 28 -7.70 -0.77 3.53
C GLY A 28 -6.44 -0.92 4.38
N ILE A 29 -6.58 -0.80 5.70
CA ILE A 29 -5.46 -0.97 6.64
C ILE A 29 -4.87 -2.38 6.55
N GLY A 30 -5.70 -3.42 6.55
CA GLY A 30 -5.27 -4.81 6.45
C GLY A 30 -4.50 -5.09 5.17
N SER A 31 -4.98 -4.55 4.03
CA SER A 31 -4.29 -4.68 2.74
C SER A 31 -2.94 -3.95 2.73
N ALA A 32 -2.87 -2.73 3.28
CA ALA A 32 -1.63 -1.97 3.36
C ALA A 32 -0.57 -2.69 4.21
N VAL A 33 -0.98 -3.25 5.36
CA VAL A 33 -0.11 -4.04 6.23
C VAL A 33 0.36 -5.31 5.50
N ALA A 34 -0.54 -6.06 4.89
CA ALA A 34 -0.19 -7.29 4.18
C ALA A 34 0.84 -7.04 3.06
N VAL A 35 0.63 -5.98 2.27
CA VAL A 35 1.55 -5.59 1.20
C VAL A 35 2.89 -5.14 1.78
N GLY A 36 2.90 -4.31 2.83
CA GLY A 36 4.12 -3.85 3.49
C GLY A 36 4.94 -5.02 4.07
N VAL A 37 4.27 -5.99 4.69
CA VAL A 37 4.91 -7.21 5.19
C VAL A 37 5.52 -8.02 4.05
N LEU A 38 4.77 -8.30 2.98
CA LEU A 38 5.29 -9.06 1.84
C LEU A 38 6.48 -8.36 1.18
N ALA A 39 6.36 -7.04 0.96
CA ALA A 39 7.40 -6.23 0.35
C ALA A 39 8.65 -6.08 1.23
N GLY A 40 8.52 -6.10 2.56
CA GLY A 40 9.64 -5.98 3.50
C GLY A 40 10.29 -7.31 3.88
N VAL A 41 9.50 -8.36 4.09
CA VAL A 41 10.00 -9.68 4.50
C VAL A 41 10.83 -10.33 3.40
N TYR A 42 10.39 -10.26 2.14
CA TYR A 42 11.15 -10.83 1.02
C TYR A 42 12.60 -10.30 0.92
N PRO A 43 12.86 -8.98 0.87
CA PRO A 43 14.23 -8.46 0.84
C PRO A 43 14.97 -8.67 2.17
N ALA A 44 14.29 -8.66 3.32
CA ALA A 44 14.94 -8.93 4.62
C ALA A 44 15.50 -10.37 4.69
N VAL A 45 14.71 -11.35 4.24
CA VAL A 45 15.16 -12.75 4.14
C VAL A 45 16.28 -12.89 3.11
N ARG A 46 16.19 -12.18 1.98
CA ARG A 46 17.28 -12.13 0.99
C ARG A 46 18.56 -11.58 1.63
N ALA A 47 18.47 -10.51 2.41
CA ALA A 47 19.63 -9.91 3.06
C ALA A 47 20.24 -10.80 4.15
N ALA A 48 19.42 -11.47 4.95
CA ALA A 48 19.88 -12.41 5.97
C ALA A 48 20.63 -13.63 5.39
N ARG A 49 20.42 -13.94 4.10
CA ARG A 49 21.11 -15.01 3.39
C ARG A 49 22.40 -14.55 2.67
N MET A 50 22.66 -13.24 2.57
CA MET A 50 23.92 -12.74 1.99
C MET A 50 25.07 -13.00 2.97
N ALA A 51 26.25 -13.34 2.43
CA ALA A 51 27.43 -13.57 3.26
C ALA A 51 27.81 -12.25 4.00
N PRO A 52 28.29 -12.31 5.27
CA PRO A 52 28.52 -11.11 6.08
C PRO A 52 29.45 -10.06 5.43
N VAL A 53 30.34 -10.49 4.53
CA VAL A 53 31.28 -9.63 3.79
C VAL A 53 30.57 -8.77 2.73
N GLU A 54 29.54 -9.29 2.05
CA GLU A 54 28.75 -8.54 1.08
C GLU A 54 27.78 -7.56 1.76
N ALA A 55 27.24 -7.95 2.92
CA ALA A 55 26.41 -7.06 3.74
C ALA A 55 27.21 -5.86 4.27
N LEU A 56 28.50 -6.04 4.57
CA LEU A 56 29.40 -4.96 5.02
C LEU A 56 29.80 -4.00 3.87
N SER A 57 29.92 -4.49 2.63
CA SER A 57 30.30 -3.63 1.49
C SER A 57 29.14 -2.86 0.86
N ALA A 58 27.90 -3.17 1.23
CA ALA A 58 26.69 -2.51 0.74
C ALA A 58 26.28 -1.28 1.59
N THR A 59 27.03 -0.99 2.67
CA THR A 59 26.95 0.26 3.45
C THR A 59 27.90 1.29 2.85
#